data_AF-A2EG78-F1
#
_entry.id   AF-A2EG78-F1
#
_cell.length_a   1.000
_cell.length_b   1.000
_cell.length_c   1.000
_cell.angle_alpha   90.00
_cell.angle_beta   90.00
_cell.angle_gamma   90.00
#
_symmetry.space_group_name_H-M   'P 1'
#
loop_
_entity.id
_entity.type
_entity.pdbx_description
1 polymer ?
#
loop_
_entity_poly.entity_id
_entity_poly.type
_entity_poly.pdbx_seq_one_letter_code
_entity_poly.pdbx_strand_id
1 'polypeptide(L)'
;MRQFAAYSNAHPENLSIMTLISLLYHGFLRISEALALTGKDIQVIPTRIEITINLSKTNQYGEHEVVYVCNGDQTYHPRIWLAKFKEKNNILGTDNKLFLWSQSNARIILAQFFDKNKIDPTKYSTHSFRKGAANAAALAKISDSKIKTMGR
;
A
#
# COMPACT_ATOMS: atom_id res chain seq x y z
N MET A 1 -18.32 5.91 -5.29
CA MET A 1 -18.48 5.64 -3.84
C MET A 1 -19.10 4.28 -3.50
N ARG A 2 -20.22 3.85 -4.12
CA ARG A 2 -20.96 2.64 -3.69
C ARG A 2 -20.32 1.27 -4.03
N GLN A 3 -19.64 1.12 -5.18
CA GLN A 3 -19.17 -0.20 -5.64
C GLN A 3 -18.05 -0.84 -4.79
N PHE A 4 -17.04 -0.07 -4.36
CA PHE A 4 -15.91 -0.63 -3.59
C PHE A 4 -16.19 -0.79 -2.09
N ALA A 5 -17.01 0.09 -1.51
CA ALA A 5 -17.50 -0.09 -0.14
C ALA A 5 -18.40 -1.32 -0.03
N ALA A 6 -19.24 -1.57 -1.03
CA ALA A 6 -20.01 -2.81 -1.15
C ALA A 6 -19.08 -4.02 -1.32
N TYR A 7 -18.02 -3.92 -2.14
CA TYR A 7 -17.07 -5.02 -2.34
C TYR A 7 -16.35 -5.43 -1.05
N SER A 8 -15.91 -4.46 -0.23
CA SER A 8 -15.24 -4.77 1.04
C SER A 8 -16.14 -5.41 2.07
N ASN A 9 -17.40 -4.97 2.10
CA ASN A 9 -18.38 -5.50 3.04
C ASN A 9 -18.87 -6.89 2.61
N ALA A 10 -18.88 -7.15 1.29
CA ALA A 10 -19.14 -8.48 0.74
C ALA A 10 -17.96 -9.45 0.89
N HIS A 11 -16.73 -8.94 0.98
CA HIS A 11 -15.51 -9.75 1.07
C HIS A 11 -14.58 -9.25 2.19
N PRO A 12 -14.96 -9.40 3.46
CA PRO A 12 -14.18 -8.93 4.61
C PRO A 12 -12.80 -9.62 4.71
N GLU A 13 -12.60 -10.75 4.04
CA GLU A 13 -11.31 -11.44 3.89
C GLU A 13 -10.33 -10.65 3.01
N ASN A 14 -10.83 -9.83 2.07
CA ASN A 14 -10.01 -9.05 1.15
C ASN A 14 -9.53 -7.71 1.75
N LEU A 15 -9.96 -7.34 2.95
CA LEU A 15 -9.60 -6.06 3.56
C LEU A 15 -8.07 -5.88 3.66
N SER A 16 -7.37 -6.91 4.13
CA SER A 16 -5.90 -6.88 4.24
C SER A 16 -5.23 -6.77 2.87
N ILE A 17 -5.77 -7.45 1.86
CA ILE A 17 -5.27 -7.41 0.48
C ILE A 17 -5.44 -6.01 -0.11
N MET A 18 -6.63 -5.42 0.03
CA MET A 18 -6.91 -4.06 -0.47
C MET A 18 -6.06 -3.01 0.23
N THR A 19 -5.90 -3.15 1.55
CA THR A 19 -5.02 -2.27 2.33
C THR A 19 -3.59 -2.36 1.80
N LEU A 20 -3.06 -3.57 1.63
CA LEU A 20 -1.71 -3.79 1.08
C LEU A 20 -1.57 -3.18 -0.32
N ILE A 21 -2.46 -3.50 -1.25
CA ILE A 21 -2.42 -3.00 -2.63
C ILE A 21 -2.45 -1.46 -2.66
N SER A 22 -3.32 -0.84 -1.86
CA SER A 22 -3.43 0.62 -1.81
C SER A 22 -2.15 1.28 -1.31
N LEU A 23 -1.48 0.69 -0.31
CA LEU A 23 -0.19 1.17 0.20
C LEU A 23 0.94 0.99 -0.81
N LEU A 24 0.99 -0.16 -1.50
CA LEU A 24 2.00 -0.43 -2.54
C LEU A 24 1.89 0.58 -3.69
N TYR A 25 0.67 0.89 -4.14
CA TYR A 25 0.44 1.80 -5.25
C TYR A 25 0.64 3.26 -4.84
N HIS A 26 -0.10 3.75 -3.84
CA HIS A 26 -0.08 5.17 -3.48
C HIS A 26 1.18 5.59 -2.74
N GLY A 27 1.77 4.70 -1.95
CA GLY A 27 3.02 4.97 -1.22
C GLY A 27 4.28 4.63 -2.01
N PHE A 28 4.16 4.15 -3.25
CA PHE A 28 5.29 3.62 -4.03
C PHE A 28 6.12 2.58 -3.27
N LEU A 29 5.51 1.88 -2.31
CA LEU A 29 6.21 1.00 -1.39
C LEU A 29 6.64 -0.29 -2.10
N ARG A 30 7.81 -0.80 -1.72
CA ARG A 30 8.20 -2.19 -2.00
C ARG A 30 7.39 -3.13 -1.11
N ILE A 31 7.14 -4.35 -1.59
CA ILE A 31 6.45 -5.39 -0.80
C ILE A 31 7.12 -5.64 0.56
N SER A 32 8.46 -5.64 0.61
CA SER A 32 9.20 -5.80 1.86
C SER A 32 9.00 -4.64 2.83
N GLU A 33 8.89 -3.41 2.33
CA GLU A 33 8.65 -2.21 3.15
C GLU A 33 7.23 -2.27 3.72
N ALA A 34 6.23 -2.50 2.85
CA ALA A 34 4.83 -2.56 3.26
C ALA A 34 4.54 -3.65 4.30
N LEU A 35 5.17 -4.83 4.18
CA LEU A 35 5.04 -5.93 5.15
C LEU A 35 5.82 -5.70 6.44
N ALA A 36 6.78 -4.77 6.46
CA ALA A 36 7.53 -4.41 7.65
C ALA A 36 6.83 -3.34 8.49
N LEU A 37 5.86 -2.61 7.92
CA LEU A 37 5.14 -1.55 8.61
C LEU A 37 4.41 -2.07 9.85
N THR A 38 4.52 -1.29 10.91
CA THR A 38 3.76 -1.42 12.15
C THR A 38 2.70 -0.33 12.25
N GLY A 39 1.75 -0.50 13.17
CA GLY A 39 0.66 0.45 13.36
C GLY A 39 1.12 1.88 13.69
N LYS A 40 2.25 2.04 14.40
CA LYS A 40 2.85 3.34 14.72
C LYS A 40 3.52 4.02 13.53
N ASP A 41 3.88 3.25 12.50
CA ASP A 41 4.55 3.75 11.30
C ASP A 41 3.57 4.48 10.36
N ILE A 42 2.27 4.44 10.66
CA ILE A 42 1.24 5.07 9.84
C ILE A 42 0.49 6.11 10.67
N GLN A 43 0.59 7.37 10.22
CA GLN A 43 -0.18 8.47 10.77
C GLN A 43 -1.17 8.99 9.73
N VAL A 44 -2.46 8.94 10.08
CA VAL A 44 -3.52 9.50 9.24
C VAL A 44 -3.91 10.86 9.81
N ILE A 45 -3.51 11.93 9.15
CA ILE A 45 -3.84 13.32 9.52
C ILE A 45 -4.86 13.89 8.55
N PRO A 46 -5.53 15.04 8.81
CA PRO A 46 -6.62 15.52 7.95
C PRO A 46 -6.25 15.70 6.47
N THR A 47 -5.02 16.12 6.13
CA THR A 47 -4.62 16.46 4.76
C THR A 47 -3.92 15.33 3.99
N ARG A 48 -3.30 14.38 4.70
CA ARG A 48 -2.45 13.34 4.13
C ARG A 48 -2.31 12.14 5.05
N ILE A 49 -1.64 11.11 4.56
CA ILE A 49 -1.16 9.97 5.32
C ILE A 49 0.36 10.03 5.32
N GLU A 50 0.97 9.83 6.47
CA GLU A 50 2.41 9.75 6.63
C GLU A 50 2.79 8.30 6.94
N ILE A 51 3.74 7.76 6.19
CA ILE A 51 4.22 6.39 6.31
C ILE A 51 5.71 6.44 6.58
N THR A 52 6.11 6.07 7.79
CA THR A 52 7.51 6.00 8.20
C THR A 52 8.09 4.63 7.85
N ILE A 53 9.09 4.61 6.98
CA ILE A 53 9.76 3.39 6.53
C ILE A 53 11.05 3.22 7.33
N ASN A 54 11.01 2.29 8.29
CA ASN A 54 12.17 1.99 9.15
C ASN A 54 13.12 0.95 8.51
N LEU A 55 12.61 0.10 7.62
CA LEU A 55 13.35 -0.97 6.97
C LEU A 55 13.31 -0.77 5.45
N SER A 56 14.38 -0.23 4.88
CA SER A 56 14.60 -0.18 3.44
C SER A 56 15.86 -0.97 3.06
N LYS A 57 15.80 -1.70 1.95
CA LYS A 57 16.97 -2.42 1.39
C LYS A 57 18.14 -1.47 1.07
N THR A 58 17.86 -0.19 0.87
CA THR A 58 18.86 0.84 0.54
C THR A 58 19.34 1.61 1.77
N ASN A 59 18.87 1.26 2.96
CA ASN A 59 19.24 1.97 4.19
C ASN A 59 20.60 1.50 4.71
N GLN A 60 21.68 1.99 4.10
CA GLN A 60 23.05 1.73 4.57
C GLN A 60 23.43 2.58 5.80
N TYR A 61 22.65 3.62 6.13
CA TYR A 61 22.98 4.63 7.15
C TYR A 61 22.05 4.65 8.37
N GLY A 62 21.02 3.79 8.41
CA GLY A 62 20.05 3.77 9.50
C GLY A 62 19.02 4.92 9.49
N GLU A 63 18.90 5.65 8.38
CA GLU A 63 17.96 6.77 8.26
C GLU A 63 16.54 6.30 7.91
N HIS A 64 15.54 6.87 8.57
CA HIS A 64 14.13 6.58 8.32
C HIS A 64 13.62 7.44 7.15
N GLU A 65 12.90 6.85 6.21
CA GLU A 65 12.28 7.59 5.10
C GLU A 65 10.80 7.82 5.41
N VAL A 66 10.29 9.03 5.18
CA VAL A 66 8.85 9.32 5.32
C VAL A 66 8.22 9.49 3.95
N VAL A 67 7.24 8.65 3.66
CA VAL A 67 6.41 8.76 2.46
C VAL A 67 5.11 9.47 2.80
N TYR A 68 4.79 10.50 2.03
CA TYR A 68 3.54 11.24 2.16
C TYR A 68 2.56 10.83 1.06
N VAL A 69 1.36 10.42 1.46
CA VAL A 69 0.24 10.17 0.54
C VAL A 69 -0.79 11.27 0.75
N CYS A 70 -0.86 12.21 -0.20
CA CYS A 70 -1.87 13.26 -0.19
C CYS A 70 -3.27 12.65 -0.30
N ASN A 71 -4.25 13.28 0.33
CA ASN A 71 -5.62 12.82 0.19
C ASN A 71 -6.10 12.86 -1.25
N GLY A 72 -6.92 11.87 -1.59
CA GLY A 72 -7.70 11.88 -2.80
C GLY A 72 -9.06 11.25 -2.59
N ASP A 73 -9.97 11.58 -3.49
CA ASP A 73 -11.37 11.18 -3.45
C ASP A 73 -11.61 9.79 -4.07
N GLN A 74 -10.53 9.13 -4.51
CA GLN A 74 -10.63 7.83 -5.15
C GLN A 74 -11.12 6.77 -4.15
N THR A 75 -12.04 5.92 -4.60
CA THR A 75 -12.64 4.89 -3.73
C THR A 75 -11.66 3.80 -3.30
N TYR A 76 -10.50 3.72 -3.95
CA TYR A 76 -9.42 2.79 -3.62
C TYR A 76 -8.29 3.47 -2.81
N HIS A 77 -8.47 4.73 -2.42
CA HIS A 77 -7.47 5.49 -1.68
C HIS A 77 -7.14 4.84 -0.32
N PRO A 78 -5.86 4.76 0.09
CA PRO A 78 -5.43 4.06 1.31
C PRO A 78 -6.13 4.55 2.58
N ARG A 79 -6.53 5.82 2.66
CA ARG A 79 -7.32 6.37 3.79
C ARG A 79 -8.55 5.52 4.12
N ILE A 80 -9.30 5.11 3.09
CA ILE A 80 -10.54 4.35 3.25
C ILE A 80 -10.22 2.97 3.83
N TRP A 81 -9.19 2.32 3.29
CA TRP A 81 -8.80 0.97 3.70
C TRP A 81 -8.17 0.94 5.08
N LEU A 82 -7.29 1.90 5.39
CA LEU A 82 -6.68 2.04 6.71
C LEU A 82 -7.72 2.34 7.80
N ALA A 83 -8.75 3.15 7.51
CA ALA A 83 -9.83 3.39 8.46
C ALA A 83 -10.58 2.09 8.81
N LYS A 84 -10.95 1.31 7.79
CA LYS A 84 -11.60 0.00 7.98
C LYS A 84 -10.68 -1.02 8.66
N PHE A 85 -9.40 -1.02 8.29
CA PHE A 85 -8.40 -1.90 8.87
C PHE A 85 -8.18 -1.59 10.35
N LYS A 86 -8.18 -0.29 10.73
CA LYS A 86 -8.13 0.17 12.11
C LYS A 86 -9.34 -0.32 12.90
N GLU A 87 -10.54 -0.11 12.38
CA GLU A 87 -11.78 -0.52 13.04
C GLU A 87 -11.81 -2.03 13.32
N LYS A 88 -11.38 -2.84 12.34
CA LYS A 88 -11.41 -4.30 12.47
C LYS A 88 -10.32 -4.87 13.39
N ASN A 89 -9.10 -4.34 13.34
CA ASN A 89 -7.94 -4.96 13.98
C ASN A 89 -7.42 -4.19 15.20
N ASN A 90 -7.84 -2.93 15.38
CA ASN A 90 -7.38 -2.02 16.45
C ASN A 90 -5.84 -1.89 16.55
N ILE A 91 -5.14 -1.88 15.41
CA ILE A 91 -3.66 -1.89 15.38
C ILE A 91 -3.00 -0.53 15.15
N LEU A 92 -3.68 0.49 14.63
CA LEU A 92 -3.01 1.76 14.33
C LEU A 92 -2.55 2.45 15.62
N GLY A 93 -1.31 2.95 15.63
CA GLY A 93 -0.64 3.47 16.83
C GLY A 93 0.09 2.42 17.68
N THR A 94 0.05 1.13 17.31
CA THR A 94 0.73 0.06 18.05
C THR A 94 2.02 -0.40 17.34
N ASP A 95 2.92 -1.07 18.08
CA ASP A 95 4.12 -1.72 17.52
C ASP A 95 3.79 -3.01 16.73
N ASN A 96 2.53 -3.41 16.66
CA ASN A 96 2.12 -4.59 15.93
C ASN A 96 2.24 -4.38 14.42
N LYS A 97 2.74 -5.40 13.71
CA LYS A 97 2.78 -5.40 12.25
C LYS A 97 1.38 -5.27 11.65
N LEU A 98 1.27 -4.50 10.58
CA LEU A 98 0.04 -4.42 9.78
C LEU A 98 -0.31 -5.77 9.16
N PHE A 99 0.69 -6.49 8.69
CA PHE A 99 0.53 -7.75 7.99
C PHE A 99 1.43 -8.81 8.63
N LEU A 100 0.83 -9.94 8.99
CA LEU A 100 1.55 -11.11 9.52
C LEU A 100 2.06 -12.04 8.40
N TRP A 101 2.11 -11.55 7.17
CA TRP A 101 2.51 -12.34 6.00
C TRP A 101 4.01 -12.25 5.75
N SER A 102 4.60 -13.38 5.37
CA SER A 102 5.92 -13.37 4.71
C SER A 102 5.80 -12.81 3.28
N GLN A 103 6.92 -12.36 2.69
CA GLN A 103 6.92 -11.90 1.30
C GLN A 103 6.45 -12.99 0.32
N SER A 104 6.83 -14.24 0.55
CA SER A 104 6.40 -15.38 -0.27
C SER A 104 4.89 -15.60 -0.14
N ASN A 105 4.36 -15.60 1.08
CA ASN A 105 2.93 -15.79 1.32
C ASN A 105 2.11 -14.64 0.73
N ALA A 106 2.56 -13.39 0.90
CA ALA A 106 1.87 -12.24 0.33
C ALA A 106 1.80 -12.30 -1.20
N ARG A 107 2.85 -12.79 -1.88
CA ARG A 107 2.84 -12.99 -3.34
C ARG A 107 1.84 -14.06 -3.77
N ILE A 108 1.77 -15.18 -3.06
CA ILE A 108 0.81 -16.25 -3.35
C ILE A 108 -0.62 -15.76 -3.15
N ILE A 109 -0.90 -15.11 -2.02
CA ILE A 109 -2.21 -14.53 -1.70
C ILE A 109 -2.64 -13.53 -2.79
N LEU A 110 -1.73 -12.64 -3.22
CA LEU A 110 -2.02 -11.68 -4.27
C LEU A 110 -2.25 -12.35 -5.62
N ALA A 111 -1.48 -13.37 -5.98
CA ALA A 111 -1.66 -14.13 -7.21
C ALA A 111 -3.04 -14.83 -7.24
N GLN A 112 -3.43 -15.47 -6.14
CA GLN A 112 -4.77 -16.07 -5.99
C GLN A 112 -5.88 -15.03 -6.08
N PHE A 113 -5.67 -13.85 -5.48
CA PHE A 113 -6.62 -12.75 -5.57
C PHE A 113 -6.75 -12.24 -7.00
N PHE A 114 -5.65 -12.09 -7.74
CA PHE A 114 -5.69 -11.67 -9.15
C PHE A 114 -6.41 -12.70 -10.02
N ASP A 115 -6.07 -13.97 -9.88
CA ASP A 115 -6.70 -15.07 -10.62
C ASP A 115 -8.22 -15.11 -10.39
N LYS A 116 -8.65 -15.03 -9.12
CA LYS A 116 -10.07 -14.94 -8.74
C LYS A 116 -10.80 -13.75 -9.40
N ASN A 117 -10.09 -12.64 -9.62
CA ASN A 117 -10.63 -11.43 -10.25
C ASN A 117 -10.31 -11.35 -11.76
N LYS A 118 -9.88 -12.46 -12.39
CA LYS A 118 -9.56 -12.55 -13.83
C LYS A 118 -8.45 -11.59 -14.29
N ILE A 119 -7.51 -11.29 -13.39
CA ILE A 119 -6.29 -10.54 -13.66
C ILE A 119 -5.16 -11.56 -13.79
N ASP A 120 -4.44 -11.54 -14.92
CA ASP A 120 -3.36 -12.49 -15.20
C ASP A 120 -2.17 -12.29 -14.23
N PRO A 121 -1.92 -13.25 -13.30
CA PRO A 121 -0.87 -13.10 -12.29
C PRO A 121 0.54 -13.26 -12.88
N THR A 122 0.68 -13.74 -14.11
CA THR A 122 1.99 -13.81 -14.80
C THR A 122 2.43 -12.44 -15.31
N LYS A 123 1.46 -11.54 -15.57
CA LYS A 123 1.69 -10.17 -16.05
C LYS A 123 1.69 -9.15 -14.93
N TYR A 124 0.93 -9.39 -13.87
CA TYR A 124 0.76 -8.48 -12.75
C TYR A 124 1.34 -9.06 -11.46
N SER A 125 2.32 -8.36 -10.90
CA SER A 125 2.97 -8.72 -9.63
C SER A 125 3.00 -7.54 -8.67
N THR A 126 3.54 -7.74 -7.47
CA THR A 126 3.78 -6.65 -6.51
C THR A 126 4.58 -5.48 -7.09
N HIS A 127 5.49 -5.72 -8.05
CA HIS A 127 6.23 -4.67 -8.75
C HIS A 127 5.36 -3.86 -9.72
N SER A 128 4.26 -4.44 -10.20
CA SER A 128 3.34 -3.77 -11.12
C SER A 128 2.66 -2.56 -10.47
N PHE A 129 2.51 -2.54 -9.13
CA PHE A 129 1.97 -1.38 -8.42
C PHE A 129 2.90 -0.17 -8.48
N ARG A 130 4.19 -0.35 -8.15
CA ARG A 130 5.20 0.74 -8.25
C ARG A 130 5.32 1.23 -9.70
N LYS A 131 5.35 0.32 -10.68
CA LYS A 131 5.40 0.67 -12.10
C LYS A 131 4.15 1.44 -12.54
N GLY A 132 2.97 0.99 -12.12
CA GLY A 132 1.69 1.65 -12.44
C GLY A 132 1.61 3.05 -11.83
N ALA A 133 2.06 3.21 -10.58
CA ALA A 133 2.10 4.51 -9.90
C ALA A 133 3.07 5.48 -10.58
N ALA A 134 4.27 5.00 -10.99
CA ALA A 134 5.24 5.81 -11.72
C ALA A 134 4.70 6.27 -13.09
N ASN A 135 4.03 5.37 -13.82
CA ASN A 135 3.39 5.71 -15.07
C ASN A 135 2.26 6.75 -14.89
N ALA A 136 1.43 6.58 -13.85
CA ALA A 136 0.38 7.55 -13.53
C ALA A 136 0.95 8.94 -13.18
N ALA A 137 2.05 8.99 -12.43
CA ALA A 137 2.76 10.24 -12.14
C ALA A 137 3.35 10.90 -13.39
N ALA A 138 3.91 10.11 -14.30
CA ALA A 138 4.43 10.60 -15.58
C ALA A 138 3.31 11.18 -16.46
N LEU A 139 2.16 10.51 -16.55
CA LEU A 139 0.97 11.02 -17.23
C LEU A 139 0.45 12.32 -16.61
N ALA A 140 0.58 12.47 -15.30
CA ALA A 140 0.28 13.71 -14.57
C ALA A 140 1.36 14.79 -14.72
N LYS A 141 2.36 14.61 -15.60
CA LYS A 141 3.46 15.55 -15.88
C LYS A 141 4.32 15.87 -14.66
N ILE A 142 4.39 14.95 -13.70
CA ILE A 142 5.37 15.06 -12.61
C ILE A 142 6.77 14.82 -13.19
N SER A 143 7.72 15.67 -12.82
CA SER A 143 9.10 15.57 -13.31
C SER A 143 9.71 14.19 -13.01
N ASP A 144 10.45 13.64 -13.97
CA ASP A 144 11.15 12.37 -13.84
C ASP A 144 12.04 12.27 -12.59
N SER A 145 12.73 13.36 -12.21
CA SER A 145 13.57 13.38 -11.00
C SER A 145 12.77 13.07 -9.73
N LYS A 146 11.57 13.66 -9.58
CA LYS A 146 10.67 13.39 -8.47
C LYS A 146 10.17 11.94 -8.48
N ILE A 147 9.82 11.40 -9.65
CA ILE A 147 9.36 10.00 -9.79
C ILE A 147 10.50 9.03 -9.43
N LYS A 148 11.72 9.30 -9.92
CA LYS A 148 12.92 8.48 -9.65
C LYS A 148 13.28 8.46 -8.17
N THR A 149 13.08 9.56 -7.45
CA THR A 149 13.27 9.61 -5.99
C THR A 149 12.37 8.61 -5.26
N MET A 150 11.12 8.42 -5.72
CA MET A 150 10.19 7.40 -5.19
C MET A 150 10.55 5.97 -5.65
N GLY A 151 11.30 5.87 -6.74
CA GLY A 151 11.73 4.65 -7.39
C GLY A 151 12.93 3.95 -6.74
N ARG A 152 13.37 4.43 -5.56
CA ARG A 152 14.40 3.84 -4.70
C ARG A 152 14.62 2.35 -4.93
#